data_AF-A0A848BVL1-F1
#
_entry.id   AF-A0A848BVL1-F1
#
_cell.length_a   1.000
_cell.length_b   1.000
_cell.length_c   1.000
_cell.angle_alpha   90.00
_cell.angle_beta   90.00
_cell.angle_gamma   90.00
#
_symmetry.space_group_name_H-M   'P 1'
#
loop_
_entity.id
_entity.type
_entity.pdbx_description
1 polymer ?
#
loop_
_entity_poly.entity_id
_entity_poly.type
_entity_poly.pdbx_seq_one_letter_code
_entity_poly.pdbx_strand_id
1 'polypeptide(L)'
;MNKESNISKEYKTFKKYILTLDKEEIFDRAFEINFYTEIYNYIKYLDKESRKLYHIDSLEIWKLFNFYTDSDLYSIESQNNILMLINAYNKYRKENNEIR
;
A
#
# COMPACT_ATOMS: atom_id res chain seq x y z
N MET A 1 -25.04 2.91 0.50
CA MET A 1 -24.00 1.85 0.54
C MET A 1 -22.67 2.45 0.11
N ASN A 2 -21.70 2.56 1.02
CA ASN A 2 -20.35 3.01 0.66
C ASN A 2 -19.71 1.96 -0.26
N LYS A 3 -19.37 2.36 -1.48
CA LYS A 3 -18.66 1.52 -2.44
C LYS A 3 -17.32 1.14 -1.79
N GLU A 4 -17.05 -0.15 -1.65
CA GLU A 4 -15.78 -0.63 -1.11
C GLU A 4 -14.63 -0.17 -2.02
N SER A 5 -13.62 0.51 -1.44
CA SER A 5 -12.48 1.00 -2.21
C SER A 5 -11.64 -0.17 -2.75
N ASN A 6 -10.96 0.04 -3.88
CA ASN A 6 -10.08 -0.97 -4.48
C ASN A 6 -9.02 -1.46 -3.49
N ILE A 7 -8.45 -0.54 -2.71
CA ILE A 7 -7.50 -0.85 -1.63
C ILE A 7 -8.09 -1.76 -0.55
N SER A 8 -9.34 -1.54 -0.14
CA SER A 8 -10.00 -2.42 0.83
C SER A 8 -10.21 -3.83 0.29
N LYS A 9 -10.51 -3.95 -1.01
CA LYS A 9 -10.63 -5.26 -1.67
C LYS A 9 -9.28 -5.96 -1.74
N GLU A 10 -8.25 -5.24 -2.19
CA GLU A 10 -6.89 -5.75 -2.30
C GLU A 10 -6.38 -6.28 -0.94
N TYR A 11 -6.47 -5.47 0.12
CA TYR A 11 -6.05 -5.86 1.46
C TYR A 11 -6.81 -7.09 1.98
N LYS A 12 -8.12 -7.17 1.74
CA LYS A 12 -8.92 -8.35 2.13
C LYS A 12 -8.53 -9.60 1.35
N THR A 13 -8.26 -9.48 0.05
CA THR A 13 -7.77 -10.59 -0.78
C THR A 13 -6.40 -11.06 -0.29
N PHE A 14 -5.47 -10.13 -0.06
CA PHE A 14 -4.16 -10.43 0.51
C PHE A 14 -4.28 -11.14 1.87
N LYS A 15 -5.09 -10.60 2.79
CA LYS A 15 -5.33 -11.23 4.10
C LYS A 15 -5.89 -12.64 3.97
N LYS A 16 -6.84 -12.88 3.07
CA LYS A 16 -7.38 -14.23 2.82
C LYS A 16 -6.31 -15.17 2.29
N TYR A 17 -5.47 -14.70 1.37
CA TYR A 17 -4.35 -15.46 0.84
C TYR A 17 -3.38 -15.86 1.96
N ILE A 18 -2.92 -14.92 2.78
CA ILE A 18 -2.01 -15.20 3.91
C ILE A 18 -2.61 -16.25 4.88
N LEU A 19 -3.92 -16.22 5.13
CA LEU A 19 -4.59 -17.20 5.99
C LEU A 19 -4.67 -18.62 5.40
N THR A 20 -4.36 -18.80 4.12
CA THR A 20 -4.30 -20.12 3.46
C THR A 20 -2.91 -20.72 3.48
N LEU A 21 -1.88 -19.94 3.85
CA LEU A 21 -0.49 -20.37 3.88
C LEU A 21 -0.17 -21.13 5.16
N ASP A 22 0.91 -21.92 5.12
CA ASP A 22 1.45 -22.55 6.32
C ASP A 22 2.27 -21.56 7.18
N LYS A 23 2.76 -22.04 8.34
CA LYS A 23 3.49 -21.19 9.28
C LYS A 23 4.83 -20.71 8.74
N GLU A 24 5.51 -21.52 7.95
CA GLU A 24 6.84 -21.21 7.40
C GLU A 24 6.69 -20.12 6.32
N GLU A 25 5.73 -20.30 5.41
CA GLU A 25 5.40 -19.31 4.38
C GLU A 25 4.92 -17.98 4.98
N ILE A 26 4.15 -18.01 6.07
CA ILE A 26 3.73 -16.80 6.80
C ILE A 26 4.95 -16.09 7.39
N PHE A 27 5.89 -16.84 7.97
CA PHE A 27 7.10 -16.27 8.56
C PHE A 27 7.97 -15.60 7.49
N ASP A 28 8.18 -16.27 6.35
CA ASP A 28 8.95 -15.73 5.23
C ASP A 28 8.32 -14.45 4.65
N ARG A 29 6.99 -14.32 4.76
CA ARG A 29 6.24 -13.13 4.32
C ARG A 29 6.00 -12.09 5.42
N ALA A 30 6.59 -12.23 6.61
CA ALA A 30 6.33 -11.33 7.73
C ALA A 30 6.53 -9.85 7.37
N PHE A 31 7.55 -9.54 6.56
CA PHE A 31 7.82 -8.19 6.08
C PHE A 31 6.72 -7.65 5.15
N GLU A 32 6.30 -8.44 4.16
CA GLU A 32 5.20 -8.09 3.25
C GLU A 32 3.89 -7.91 4.01
N ILE A 33 3.60 -8.79 4.99
CA ILE A 33 2.42 -8.72 5.84
C ILE A 33 2.40 -7.41 6.65
N ASN A 34 3.54 -7.06 7.25
CA ASN A 34 3.69 -5.81 7.98
C ASN A 34 3.45 -4.60 7.07
N PHE A 35 4.07 -4.60 5.88
CA PHE A 35 3.90 -3.54 4.89
C PHE A 35 2.44 -3.33 4.51
N TYR A 36 1.74 -4.40 4.08
CA TYR A 36 0.33 -4.32 3.70
C TYR A 36 -0.54 -3.78 4.82
N THR A 37 -0.26 -4.17 6.07
CA THR A 37 -1.02 -3.76 7.23
C THR A 37 -0.83 -2.28 7.55
N GLU A 38 0.41 -1.80 7.56
CA GLU A 38 0.71 -0.39 7.84
C GLU A 38 0.16 0.54 6.76
N ILE A 39 0.36 0.20 5.48
CA ILE A 39 -0.18 0.99 4.36
C ILE A 39 -1.71 1.02 4.41
N TYR A 40 -2.36 -0.12 4.62
CA TYR A 40 -3.83 -0.16 4.72
C TYR A 40 -4.35 0.67 5.89
N ASN A 41 -3.72 0.54 7.06
CA ASN A 41 -4.11 1.30 8.26
C ASN A 41 -3.98 2.81 8.02
N TYR A 42 -2.86 3.27 7.45
CA TYR A 42 -2.69 4.67 7.08
C TYR A 42 -3.82 5.16 6.16
N ILE A 43 -4.07 4.45 5.07
CA ILE A 43 -5.06 4.84 4.05
C ILE A 43 -6.50 4.80 4.57
N LYS A 44 -6.83 3.82 5.44
CA LYS A 44 -8.17 3.64 6.00
C LYS A 44 -8.66 4.88 6.75
N TYR A 45 -7.76 5.62 7.40
CA TYR A 45 -8.09 6.79 8.21
C TYR A 45 -7.90 8.13 7.50
N LEU A 46 -7.42 8.14 6.25
CA LEU A 46 -7.35 9.38 5.46
C LEU A 46 -8.73 9.93 5.13
N ASP A 47 -8.86 11.26 5.27
CA ASP A 47 -10.01 12.01 4.80
C ASP A 47 -10.07 12.05 3.25
N LYS A 48 -11.22 12.51 2.74
CA LYS A 48 -11.49 12.53 1.29
C LYS A 48 -10.55 13.45 0.52
N GLU A 49 -10.18 14.60 1.08
CA GLU A 49 -9.30 15.56 0.41
C GLU A 49 -7.88 15.00 0.34
N SER A 50 -7.38 14.43 1.43
CA SER A 50 -6.08 13.74 1.44
C SER A 50 -6.03 12.58 0.44
N ARG A 51 -7.10 11.76 0.36
CA ARG A 51 -7.18 10.68 -0.63
C ARG A 51 -7.07 11.16 -2.06
N LYS A 52 -7.71 12.29 -2.38
CA LYS A 52 -7.67 12.90 -3.70
C LYS A 52 -6.29 13.50 -3.98
N LEU A 53 -5.73 14.25 -3.01
CA LEU A 53 -4.43 14.90 -3.12
C LEU A 53 -3.30 13.91 -3.39
N TYR A 54 -3.33 12.76 -2.71
CA TYR A 54 -2.30 11.72 -2.83
C TYR A 54 -2.69 10.59 -3.78
N HIS A 55 -3.66 10.80 -4.67
CA HIS A 55 -4.08 9.85 -5.71
C HIS A 55 -4.36 8.42 -5.19
N ILE A 56 -4.84 8.30 -3.95
CA ILE A 56 -4.98 7.04 -3.22
C ILE A 56 -5.95 6.08 -3.91
N ASP A 57 -7.03 6.59 -4.51
CA ASP A 57 -8.04 5.73 -5.16
C ASP A 57 -7.50 4.98 -6.39
N SER A 58 -6.36 5.42 -6.91
CA SER A 58 -5.66 4.79 -8.03
C SER A 58 -4.49 3.89 -7.59
N LEU A 59 -4.21 3.81 -6.29
CA LEU A 59 -3.06 3.10 -5.76
C LEU A 59 -3.37 1.60 -5.62
N GLU A 60 -2.36 0.80 -5.94
CA GLU A 60 -2.35 -0.65 -5.75
C GLU A 60 -1.22 -0.96 -4.75
N ILE A 61 -1.53 -1.57 -3.61
CA ILE A 61 -0.55 -1.79 -2.52
C ILE A 61 0.58 -2.69 -3.01
N TRP A 62 0.30 -3.70 -3.82
CA TRP A 62 1.31 -4.62 -4.36
C TRP A 62 2.36 -3.90 -5.21
N LYS A 63 1.96 -2.92 -6.03
CA LYS A 63 2.91 -2.13 -6.81
C LYS A 63 3.72 -1.18 -5.93
N LEU A 64 3.08 -0.61 -4.90
CA LEU A 64 3.78 0.20 -3.91
C LEU A 64 4.82 -0.65 -3.15
N PHE A 65 4.50 -1.91 -2.84
CA PHE A 65 5.41 -2.85 -2.19
C PHE A 65 6.61 -3.15 -3.09
N ASN A 66 6.40 -3.46 -4.37
CA ASN A 66 7.50 -3.68 -5.32
C ASN A 66 8.39 -2.44 -5.45
N PHE A 67 7.78 -1.25 -5.59
CA PHE A 67 8.53 0.01 -5.62
C PHE A 67 9.35 0.21 -4.34
N TYR A 68 8.76 -0.11 -3.19
CA TYR A 68 9.42 -0.02 -1.89
C TYR A 68 10.64 -0.95 -1.81
N THR A 69 10.48 -2.23 -2.16
CA THR A 69 11.56 -3.23 -2.13
C THR A 69 12.69 -2.95 -3.10
N ASP A 70 12.40 -2.30 -4.23
CA ASP A 70 13.42 -1.95 -5.22
C ASP A 70 14.24 -0.70 -4.83
N SER A 71 13.73 0.10 -3.89
CA SER A 71 14.24 1.44 -3.64
C SER A 71 15.17 1.58 -2.44
N ASP A 72 15.14 0.68 -1.44
CA ASP A 72 15.88 0.71 -0.15
C ASP A 72 15.91 2.05 0.62
N LEU A 73 15.21 3.09 0.14
CA LEU A 73 15.35 4.48 0.58
C LEU A 73 14.23 4.93 1.53
N TYR A 74 13.17 4.14 1.64
CA TYR A 74 11.98 4.51 2.38
C TYR A 74 11.79 3.64 3.63
N SER A 75 10.98 4.12 4.55
CA SER A 75 10.58 3.42 5.76
C SER A 75 9.06 3.42 5.83
N ILE A 76 8.49 2.51 6.61
CA ILE A 76 7.05 2.47 6.93
C ILE A 76 6.79 2.60 8.44
N GLU A 77 7.81 2.99 9.22
CA GLU A 77 7.74 3.08 10.68
C GLU A 77 6.87 4.22 11.21
N SER A 78 6.50 5.18 10.36
CA SER A 78 5.66 6.31 10.74
C SER A 78 4.71 6.72 9.61
N GLN A 79 3.64 7.42 9.97
CA GLN A 79 2.69 8.00 9.00
C GLN A 79 3.38 8.94 8.00
N ASN A 80 4.37 9.72 8.45
CA ASN A 80 5.15 10.59 7.58
C ASN A 80 6.00 9.78 6.59
N ASN A 81 6.62 8.69 7.04
CA ASN A 81 7.43 7.84 6.15
C ASN A 81 6.54 7.16 5.09
N ILE A 82 5.36 6.67 5.49
CA ILE A 82 4.35 6.11 4.57
C ILE A 82 3.91 7.16 3.54
N LEU A 83 3.65 8.40 3.98
CA LEU A 83 3.29 9.48 3.06
C LEU A 83 4.42 9.82 2.09
N MET A 84 5.68 9.85 2.56
CA MET A 84 6.85 10.05 1.71
C MET A 84 6.95 8.96 0.64
N LEU A 85 6.78 7.70 1.02
CA LEU A 85 6.77 6.56 0.10
C LEU A 85 5.66 6.68 -0.95
N ILE A 86 4.43 7.00 -0.53
CA ILE A 86 3.30 7.18 -1.46
C ILE A 86 3.56 8.33 -2.43
N ASN A 87 4.10 9.45 -1.96
CA ASN A 87 4.43 10.59 -2.82
C ASN A 87 5.54 10.26 -3.82
N ALA A 88 6.59 9.57 -3.38
CA ALA A 88 7.66 9.11 -4.25
C ALA A 88 7.14 8.17 -5.33
N TYR A 89 6.29 7.21 -4.95
CA TYR A 89 5.67 6.29 -5.89
C TYR A 89 4.74 7.01 -6.87
N ASN A 90 3.92 7.95 -6.42
CA ASN A 90 3.08 8.75 -7.32
C ASN A 90 3.90 9.59 -8.30
N LYS A 91 5.04 10.14 -7.87
CA LYS A 91 5.97 10.83 -8.77
C LYS A 91 6.51 9.87 -9.83
N TYR A 92 6.98 8.69 -9.43
CA TYR A 92 7.43 7.63 -10.33
C TYR A 92 6.36 7.22 -11.35
N ARG A 93 5.12 7.01 -10.89
CA ARG A 93 3.98 6.67 -11.76
C ARG A 93 3.68 7.76 -12.78
N LYS A 94 3.78 9.03 -12.37
CA LYS A 94 3.54 10.18 -13.25
C LYS A 94 4.60 10.28 -14.32
N GLU A 95 5.87 10.08 -13.97
CA GLU A 95 7.00 10.06 -14.92
C GLU A 95 6.88 8.90 -15.93
N ASN A 96 6.27 7.78 -15.52
CA ASN A 96 6.00 6.62 -16.36
C ASN A 96 4.60 6.63 -17.04
N ASN A 97 3.85 7.74 -16.97
CA ASN A 97 2.51 7.91 -17.56
C ASN A 97 1.41 6.96 -17.03
N GLU A 98 1.55 6.40 -15.84
CA GLU A 98 0.54 5.52 -15.21
C GLU A 98 -0.61 6.28 -14.55
N ILE A 99 -0.43 7.58 -14.28
CA ILE A 99 -1.45 8.48 -13.75
C ILE A 99 -1.40 9.83 -14.50
N ARG A 100 -2.57 10.45 -14.69
CA ARG A 100 -2.74 11.76 -15.34
C ARG A 100 -3.03 12.85 -14.32
#